data_AF-A0A7C2H7N9-F1
#
_entry.id   AF-A0A7C2H7N9-F1
#
_cell.length_a   1.000
_cell.length_b   1.000
_cell.length_c   1.000
_cell.angle_alpha   90.00
_cell.angle_beta   90.00
_cell.angle_gamma   90.00
#
_symmetry.space_group_name_H-M   'P 1'
#
loop_
_entity.id
_entity.type
_entity.pdbx_description
1 polymer ?
#
loop_
_entity_poly.entity_id
_entity_poly.type
_entity_poly.pdbx_seq_one_letter_code
_entity_poly.pdbx_strand_id
1 'polypeptide(L)'
;MKKHIAIIIALIVFLVVFIPLASSDPDGLERVVENFGVEEHAPLWKGLMPDYTIEAIGDAYVSTLLAGVFGTLLVLIAGFAVEKALTQKNDKKE
;
A
#
# COMPACT_ATOMS: atom_id res chain seq x y z
N MET A 1 11.16 12.58 -17.46
CA MET A 1 11.72 11.34 -16.86
C MET A 1 12.50 11.59 -15.57
N LYS A 2 13.65 12.31 -15.59
CA LYS A 2 14.49 12.52 -14.38
C LYS A 2 13.73 13.10 -13.16
N LYS A 3 12.80 14.04 -13.40
CA LYS A 3 11.95 14.63 -12.35
C LYS A 3 11.02 13.61 -11.68
N HIS A 4 10.36 12.74 -12.46
CA HIS A 4 9.46 11.72 -11.91
C HIS A 4 10.22 10.67 -11.10
N ILE A 5 11.41 10.27 -11.56
CA ILE A 5 12.28 9.36 -10.80
C ILE A 5 12.66 9.98 -9.46
N ALA A 6 13.04 11.27 -9.44
CA ALA A 6 13.33 11.98 -8.19
C ALA A 6 12.13 12.01 -7.22
N ILE A 7 10.90 12.18 -7.74
CA ILE A 7 9.67 12.14 -6.94
C ILE A 7 9.43 10.75 -6.34
N ILE A 8 9.61 9.69 -7.14
CA ILE A 8 9.45 8.30 -6.66
C ILE A 8 10.47 8.00 -5.55
N ILE A 9 11.73 8.41 -5.73
CA ILE A 9 12.76 8.24 -4.71
C ILE A 9 12.39 9.02 -3.44
N ALA A 10 11.93 10.27 -3.57
CA ALA A 10 11.50 11.07 -2.43
C ALA A 10 10.33 10.42 -1.67
N LEU A 11 9.36 9.81 -2.38
CA LEU A 11 8.27 9.06 -1.77
C LEU A 11 8.76 7.82 -1.00
N ILE A 12 9.71 7.06 -1.56
CA ILE A 12 10.29 5.90 -0.88
C ILE A 12 11.03 6.34 0.38
N VAL A 13 11.84 7.39 0.30
CA VAL A 13 12.54 7.95 1.47
C VAL A 13 11.55 8.43 2.52
N PHE A 14 10.47 9.09 2.10
CA PHE A 14 9.39 9.49 2.99
C PHE A 14 8.78 8.29 3.72
N LEU A 15 8.43 7.21 3.01
CA LEU A 15 7.90 5.99 3.63
C LEU A 15 8.88 5.41 4.67
N VAL A 16 10.16 5.29 4.33
CA VAL A 16 11.19 4.77 5.26
C VAL A 16 11.23 5.57 6.57
N VAL A 17 11.16 6.89 6.48
CA VAL A 17 11.26 7.80 7.63
C VAL A 17 9.99 7.82 8.48
N PHE A 18 8.82 7.77 7.84
CA PHE A 18 7.54 8.03 8.51
C PHE A 18 6.77 6.79 8.92
N ILE A 19 7.06 5.59 8.39
CA ILE A 19 6.41 4.34 8.83
C ILE A 19 6.55 4.06 10.32
N PRO A 20 7.70 4.32 10.99
CA PRO A 20 7.79 4.14 12.44
C PRO A 20 6.87 5.07 13.25
N LEU A 21 6.36 6.13 12.62
CA LEU A 21 5.42 7.08 13.23
C LEU A 21 3.96 6.69 12.96
N ALA A 22 3.71 5.60 12.23
CA ALA A 22 2.36 5.07 12.07
C ALA A 22 1.87 4.52 13.41
N SER A 23 0.66 4.92 13.80
CA SER A 23 0.02 4.46 15.02
C SER A 23 -0.19 2.95 14.97
N SER A 24 0.12 2.27 16.08
CA SER A 24 -0.23 0.86 16.30
C SER A 24 -1.58 0.69 17.03
N ASP A 25 -2.20 1.80 17.44
CA ASP A 25 -3.47 1.75 18.17
C ASP A 25 -4.65 1.40 17.24
N PRO A 26 -5.68 0.72 17.76
CA PRO A 26 -6.86 0.35 16.98
C PRO A 26 -7.57 1.58 16.44
N ASP A 27 -8.18 1.44 15.26
CA ASP A 27 -8.94 2.52 14.67
C ASP A 27 -10.25 2.78 15.45
N GLY A 28 -11.00 3.80 15.04
CA GLY A 28 -12.23 4.17 15.74
C GLY A 28 -13.32 3.09 15.72
N LEU A 29 -13.36 2.25 14.68
CA LEU A 29 -14.34 1.17 14.58
C LEU A 29 -13.92 0.00 15.48
N GLU A 30 -12.66 -0.41 15.37
CA GLU A 30 -12.08 -1.48 16.16
C GLU A 30 -12.14 -1.15 17.65
N ARG A 31 -11.81 0.08 18.03
CA ARG A 31 -11.91 0.54 19.42
C ARG A 31 -13.34 0.48 19.96
N VAL A 32 -14.35 0.78 19.14
CA VAL A 32 -15.76 0.66 19.55
C VAL A 32 -16.12 -0.82 19.73
N VAL A 33 -15.75 -1.68 18.80
CA VAL A 33 -15.97 -3.13 18.86
C VAL A 33 -15.35 -3.74 20.12
N GLU A 34 -14.10 -3.38 20.44
CA GLU A 34 -13.39 -3.76 21.67
C GLU A 34 -14.17 -3.33 22.92
N ASN A 35 -14.60 -2.06 22.97
CA ASN A 35 -15.31 -1.51 24.14
C ASN A 35 -16.65 -2.22 24.41
N PHE A 36 -17.32 -2.70 23.37
CA PHE A 36 -18.57 -3.46 23.50
C PHE A 36 -18.36 -4.97 23.63
N GLY A 37 -17.11 -5.45 23.62
CA GLY A 37 -16.77 -6.87 23.74
C GLY A 37 -17.30 -7.72 22.59
N VAL A 38 -17.44 -7.14 21.39
CA VAL A 38 -17.90 -7.85 20.20
C VAL A 38 -16.70 -8.57 19.58
N GLU A 39 -16.80 -9.88 19.39
CA GLU A 39 -15.72 -10.65 18.76
C GLU A 39 -15.61 -10.31 17.26
N GLU A 40 -14.40 -10.02 16.82
CA GLU A 40 -14.09 -9.90 15.41
C GLU A 40 -14.14 -11.29 14.76
N HIS A 41 -15.06 -11.46 13.81
CA HIS A 41 -15.22 -12.74 13.13
C HIS A 41 -14.13 -12.89 12.08
N ALA A 42 -13.56 -14.09 11.97
CA ALA A 42 -12.60 -14.40 10.92
C ALA A 42 -13.21 -14.06 9.54
N PRO A 43 -12.52 -13.26 8.71
CA PRO A 43 -13.07 -12.87 7.43
C PRO A 43 -13.19 -14.10 6.52
N LEU A 44 -14.23 -14.13 5.69
CA LEU A 44 -14.43 -15.20 4.68
C LEU A 44 -13.28 -15.27 3.67
N TRP A 45 -12.55 -14.17 3.51
CA TRP A 45 -11.38 -14.06 2.65
C TRP A 45 -10.32 -13.19 3.31
N LYS A 46 -9.08 -13.67 3.33
CA LYS A 46 -7.92 -12.89 3.77
C LYS A 46 -7.31 -12.17 2.57
N GLY A 47 -7.12 -10.86 2.71
CA GLY A 47 -6.46 -10.05 1.68
C GLY A 47 -5.02 -10.47 1.42
N LEU A 48 -4.43 -9.96 0.33
CA LEU A 48 -3.05 -10.28 -0.05
C LEU A 48 -2.01 -9.76 0.95
N MET A 49 -2.28 -8.63 1.60
CA MET A 49 -1.44 -7.98 2.61
C MET A 49 -2.34 -7.44 3.73
N PRO A 50 -2.88 -8.32 4.60
CA PRO A 50 -3.74 -7.92 5.70
C PRO A 50 -2.97 -7.00 6.65
N ASP A 51 -3.63 -5.94 7.13
CA ASP A 51 -3.04 -4.91 8.00
C ASP A 51 -1.74 -4.30 7.45
N TYR A 52 -1.61 -4.26 6.12
CA TYR A 52 -0.40 -3.82 5.42
C TYR A 52 0.85 -4.61 5.82
N THR A 53 0.70 -5.90 6.10
CA THR A 53 1.80 -6.80 6.46
C THR A 53 2.04 -7.89 5.43
N ILE A 54 3.28 -8.38 5.40
CA ILE A 54 3.73 -9.56 4.67
C ILE A 54 4.01 -10.66 5.69
N GLU A 55 3.16 -11.69 5.74
CA GLU A 55 3.25 -12.79 6.73
C GLU A 55 4.57 -13.55 6.69
N ALA A 56 5.27 -13.56 5.55
CA ALA A 56 6.58 -14.19 5.41
C ALA A 56 7.70 -13.44 6.15
N ILE A 57 7.45 -12.23 6.66
CA ILE A 57 8.45 -11.36 7.28
C ILE A 57 8.09 -11.14 8.74
N GLY A 58 8.95 -11.62 9.64
CA GLY A 58 8.71 -11.53 11.09
C GLY A 58 8.96 -10.15 11.71
N ASP A 59 9.73 -9.28 11.05
CA ASP A 59 9.96 -7.92 11.53
C ASP A 59 8.82 -7.00 11.05
N ALA A 60 8.03 -6.48 11.99
CA ALA A 60 6.86 -5.66 11.69
C ALA A 60 7.20 -4.41 10.87
N TYR A 61 8.30 -3.73 11.18
CA TYR A 61 8.71 -2.53 10.45
C TYR A 61 9.09 -2.85 9.01
N VAL A 62 9.93 -3.86 8.81
CA VAL A 62 10.36 -4.29 7.48
C VAL A 62 9.16 -4.81 6.67
N SER A 63 8.25 -5.52 7.33
CA SER A 63 7.02 -6.05 6.74
C SER A 63 6.12 -4.91 6.21
N THR A 64 5.78 -3.92 7.05
CA THR A 64 4.97 -2.76 6.66
C THR A 64 5.65 -1.89 5.61
N LEU A 65 6.97 -1.69 5.72
CA LEU A 65 7.74 -0.93 4.74
C LEU A 65 7.69 -1.59 3.35
N LEU A 66 7.94 -2.89 3.27
CA LEU A 66 7.92 -3.60 2.01
C LEU A 66 6.51 -3.67 1.42
N ALA A 67 5.48 -3.87 2.24
CA ALA A 67 4.10 -3.82 1.79
C ALA A 67 3.75 -2.46 1.18
N GLY A 68 4.10 -1.38 1.88
CA GLY A 68 3.85 0.00 1.43
C GLY A 68 4.61 0.37 0.15
N VAL A 69 5.90 0.04 0.09
CA VAL A 69 6.73 0.29 -1.11
C VAL A 69 6.21 -0.53 -2.31
N PHE A 70 5.94 -1.82 -2.09
CA PHE A 70 5.44 -2.70 -3.14
C PHE A 70 4.09 -2.25 -3.68
N GLY A 71 3.13 -1.95 -2.80
CA GLY A 71 1.80 -1.46 -3.18
C GLY A 71 1.88 -0.14 -3.95
N THR A 72 2.72 0.80 -3.49
CA THR A 72 2.93 2.08 -4.18
C THR A 72 3.47 1.88 -5.60
N LEU A 73 4.51 1.05 -5.75
CA LEU A 73 5.10 0.77 -7.06
C LEU A 73 4.09 0.07 -7.98
N LEU A 74 3.30 -0.87 -7.45
CA LEU A 74 2.28 -1.60 -8.21
C LEU A 74 1.25 -0.63 -8.78
N VAL A 75 0.73 0.31 -7.99
CA VAL A 75 -0.25 1.30 -8.45
C VAL A 75 0.35 2.22 -9.52
N LEU A 76 1.59 2.69 -9.32
CA LEU A 76 2.27 3.53 -10.32
C LEU A 76 2.48 2.82 -11.65
N ILE A 77 2.90 1.55 -11.61
CA ILE A 77 3.08 0.72 -12.81
C ILE A 77 1.73 0.49 -13.49
N ALA A 78 0.69 0.16 -12.74
CA ALA A 78 -0.65 -0.06 -13.28
C ALA A 78 -1.20 1.21 -13.95
N GLY A 79 -1.06 2.37 -13.31
CA GLY A 79 -1.45 3.66 -13.88
C GLY A 79 -0.71 3.96 -15.19
N PHE A 80 0.61 3.76 -15.21
CA PHE A 80 1.42 3.94 -16.43
C PHE A 80 1.04 2.97 -17.55
N ALA A 81 0.73 1.71 -17.20
CA ALA A 81 0.27 0.71 -18.17
C ALA A 81 -1.08 1.10 -18.78
N VAL A 82 -2.02 1.61 -17.97
CA VAL A 82 -3.32 2.11 -18.41
C VAL A 82 -3.16 3.30 -19.34
N GLU A 83 -2.35 4.30 -18.96
CA GLU A 83 -2.01 5.44 -19.81
C GLU A 83 -1.50 4.96 -21.18
N LYS A 84 -0.48 4.11 -21.19
CA LYS A 84 0.12 3.61 -22.44
C LYS A 84 -0.89 2.85 -23.29
N ALA A 85 -1.75 2.03 -22.70
CA ALA A 85 -2.78 1.28 -23.42
C ALA A 85 -3.81 2.20 -24.09
N LEU A 86 -4.16 3.32 -23.44
CA LEU A 86 -5.09 4.31 -23.98
C LEU A 86 -4.44 5.16 -25.08
N THR A 87 -3.21 5.62 -24.89
CA THR A 87 -2.51 6.46 -25.87
C THR A 87 -2.15 5.69 -27.14
N GLN A 88 -1.71 4.43 -27.03
CA GLN A 88 -1.40 3.58 -28.20
C GLN A 88 -2.61 3.31 -29.11
N LYS A 89 -3.83 3.45 -28.60
CA LYS A 89 -5.06 3.26 -29.38
C LYS A 89 -5.40 4.47 -30.25
N ASN A 90 -4.95 5.66 -29.88
CA ASN A 90 -5.15 6.88 -30.65
C ASN A 90 -4.16 6.99 -31.82
N ASP A 91 -2.89 6.64 -31.61
CA ASP A 91 -1.86 6.68 -32.68
C ASP A 91 -2.09 5.66 -33.81
N LYS A 92 -2.95 4.64 -33.61
CA LYS A 92 -3.31 3.65 -34.64
C LYS A 92 -4.60 3.98 -35.39
N LYS A 93 -5.27 5.09 -35.06
CA LYS A 93 -6.53 5.52 -35.67
C LYS A 93 -6.37 6.71 -36.62
N GLU A 94 -5.19 7.31 -36.69
CA GLU A 94 -4.76 8.18 -37.78
C GLU A 94 -3.99 7.37 -38.84
#